data_AF-A0A1V1T7U4-F1
#
_entry.id   AF-A0A1V1T7U4-F1
#
_cell.length_a   1.000
_cell.length_b   1.000
_cell.length_c   1.000
_cell.angle_alpha   90.00
_cell.angle_beta   90.00
_cell.angle_gamma   90.00
#
_symmetry.space_group_name_H-M   'P 1'
#
loop_
_entity.id
_entity.type
_entity.pdbx_description
1 polymer ?
#
loop_
_entity_poly.entity_id
_entity_poly.type
_entity_poly.pdbx_seq_one_letter_code
_entity_poly.pdbx_strand_id
1 'polypeptide(L)'
;MAPAMITDNPSETVPGTKCLGADCEKNAGGLQCPTCLKLGKESFFCSQDCFKRNWTQHKAVHKVTQENVKTRNGFYNPFPTYPFTGTVRPVYPLSPKRTIPKSIKHPDWSETGIPVGERRYGIKWSFLDAKGQEAMRKVCRLSREVLDVVAAELRPGVTTDYLDEVCHKACIERNAYPSPLNYNHFPKSLCTSPNEVVCHGIPDQRVLLDGDILNLDISLYHGGYHADVNETYYVGDRAKADPDSVRVVETTRECLDEAIKLVKPGTPIREFGKTIEKHAKSRNCAVVATWGGHGINTEFHPPPWIPHYAKNKAAGVCKPGLTFTIEPILTLGKPQEQYWPDEWTNATVDGKRTAQFGASKYISEWWFTTNSCVEHTLLVTETGVEVLTARNENSPGGPIPMPTAANAASPVNGESQG
;
A
#
# COMPACT_ATOMS: atom_id res chain seq x y z
N MET A 1 -23.70 -16.65 34.69
CA MET A 1 -24.96 -17.36 34.39
C MET A 1 -25.07 -17.58 32.88
N ALA A 2 -25.79 -18.61 32.43
CA ALA A 2 -26.01 -18.86 31.00
C ALA A 2 -27.08 -17.90 30.45
N PRO A 3 -26.93 -17.34 29.24
CA PRO A 3 -27.94 -16.48 28.63
C PRO A 3 -29.20 -17.26 28.21
N ALA A 4 -30.30 -16.56 27.94
CA ALA A 4 -31.43 -17.16 27.24
C ALA A 4 -31.03 -17.43 25.77
N MET A 5 -31.44 -18.57 25.23
CA MET A 5 -31.26 -18.89 23.81
C MET A 5 -32.28 -18.13 22.95
N ILE A 6 -31.95 -17.94 21.67
CA ILE A 6 -32.81 -17.28 20.68
C ILE A 6 -33.31 -18.34 19.69
N THR A 7 -34.55 -18.19 19.21
CA THR A 7 -35.12 -19.01 18.14
C THR A 7 -36.21 -18.23 17.43
N ASP A 8 -36.27 -18.37 16.10
CA ASP A 8 -37.41 -17.87 15.32
C ASP A 8 -38.59 -18.86 15.35
N ASN A 9 -38.34 -20.12 15.76
CA ASN A 9 -39.37 -21.18 15.85
C ASN A 9 -38.98 -22.30 16.85
N PRO A 10 -39.40 -22.22 18.13
CA PRO A 10 -38.93 -23.12 19.20
C PRO A 10 -39.36 -24.59 19.05
N SER A 11 -40.38 -24.86 18.24
CA SER A 11 -40.96 -26.20 18.03
C SER A 11 -40.46 -26.91 16.77
N GLU A 12 -39.66 -26.26 15.92
CA GLU A 12 -39.08 -26.89 14.74
C GLU A 12 -37.81 -27.67 15.10
N THR A 13 -37.84 -28.96 14.84
CA THR A 13 -36.66 -29.83 14.86
C THR A 13 -35.84 -29.58 13.60
N VAL A 14 -34.54 -29.31 13.74
CA VAL A 14 -33.66 -29.19 12.58
C VAL A 14 -33.33 -30.59 12.07
N PRO A 15 -33.84 -31.01 10.89
CA PRO A 15 -33.71 -32.40 10.44
C PRO A 15 -32.24 -32.77 10.25
N GLY A 16 -31.79 -33.85 10.89
CA GLY A 16 -30.42 -34.36 10.76
C GLY A 16 -29.39 -33.75 11.72
N THR A 17 -29.73 -32.75 12.53
CA THR A 17 -28.78 -32.08 13.43
C THR A 17 -28.89 -32.58 14.87
N LYS A 18 -27.74 -32.95 15.46
CA LYS A 18 -27.65 -33.40 16.86
C LYS A 18 -27.48 -32.22 17.83
N CYS A 19 -28.03 -32.38 19.04
CA CYS A 19 -27.87 -31.39 20.10
C CYS A 19 -26.39 -31.23 20.48
N LEU A 20 -25.92 -29.99 20.66
CA LEU A 20 -24.54 -29.70 21.08
C LEU A 20 -24.29 -29.84 22.59
N GLY A 21 -25.23 -30.37 23.36
CA GLY A 21 -24.99 -30.74 24.76
C GLY A 21 -24.05 -31.94 24.82
N ALA A 22 -22.91 -31.82 25.52
CA ALA A 22 -21.90 -32.88 25.59
C ALA A 22 -22.43 -34.18 26.23
N ASP A 23 -23.52 -34.08 26.99
CA ASP A 23 -24.23 -35.17 27.64
C ASP A 23 -25.62 -35.41 27.04
N CYS A 24 -25.84 -35.06 25.77
CA CYS A 24 -27.16 -35.11 25.13
C CYS A 24 -27.16 -35.78 23.75
N GLU A 25 -27.85 -36.92 23.63
CA GLU A 25 -27.98 -37.68 22.37
C GLU A 25 -29.22 -37.31 21.53
N LYS A 26 -30.05 -36.41 22.04
CA LYS A 26 -31.28 -35.95 21.39
C LYS A 26 -30.97 -35.17 20.11
N ASN A 27 -31.94 -35.11 19.21
CA ASN A 27 -31.87 -34.21 18.06
C ASN A 27 -32.01 -32.75 18.54
N ALA A 28 -31.39 -31.83 17.80
CA ALA A 28 -31.45 -30.42 18.11
C ALA A 28 -32.81 -29.82 17.72
N GLY A 29 -33.29 -28.87 18.52
CA GLY A 29 -34.39 -27.98 18.12
C GLY A 29 -33.84 -26.71 17.47
N GLY A 30 -34.72 -25.77 17.15
CA GLY A 30 -34.38 -24.45 16.60
C GLY A 30 -33.73 -23.47 17.58
N LEU A 31 -33.37 -23.89 18.81
CA LEU A 31 -32.81 -23.02 19.84
C LEU A 31 -31.30 -22.84 19.67
N GLN A 32 -30.86 -21.58 19.58
CA GLN A 32 -29.48 -21.21 19.32
C GLN A 32 -28.83 -20.34 20.40
N CYS A 33 -27.51 -20.47 20.54
CA CYS A 33 -26.74 -19.59 21.42
C CYS A 33 -26.64 -18.17 20.83
N PRO A 34 -27.03 -17.11 21.58
CA PRO A 34 -26.99 -15.74 21.07
C PRO A 34 -25.56 -15.26 20.75
N THR A 35 -24.56 -15.75 21.50
CA THR A 35 -23.15 -15.42 21.22
C THR A 35 -22.66 -16.08 19.94
N CYS A 36 -22.99 -17.36 19.71
CA CYS A 36 -22.63 -18.04 18.47
C CYS A 36 -23.32 -17.42 17.25
N LEU A 37 -24.60 -17.02 17.38
CA LEU A 37 -25.33 -16.32 16.34
C LEU A 37 -24.65 -15.00 15.95
N LYS A 38 -24.21 -14.21 16.94
CA LYS A 38 -23.42 -12.98 16.72
C LYS A 38 -22.05 -13.26 16.09
N LEU A 39 -21.49 -14.45 16.32
CA LEU A 39 -20.21 -14.90 15.76
C LEU A 39 -20.36 -15.63 14.41
N GLY A 40 -21.57 -15.70 13.85
CA GLY A 40 -21.84 -16.43 12.60
C GLY A 40 -21.62 -17.95 12.70
N LYS A 41 -21.66 -18.52 13.90
CA LYS A 41 -21.50 -19.96 14.16
C LYS A 41 -22.87 -20.59 14.40
N GLU A 42 -23.15 -21.68 13.71
CA GLU A 42 -24.31 -22.51 14.00
C GLU A 42 -24.14 -23.20 15.37
N SER A 43 -25.16 -23.09 16.22
CA SER A 43 -25.17 -23.78 17.50
C SER A 43 -26.60 -24.13 17.86
N PHE A 44 -26.94 -25.42 17.91
CA PHE A 44 -28.32 -25.86 18.14
C PHE A 44 -28.42 -26.75 19.36
N PHE A 45 -29.46 -26.53 20.17
CA PHE A 45 -29.73 -27.26 21.41
C PHE A 45 -31.17 -27.77 21.45
N CYS A 46 -31.40 -28.87 22.14
CA CYS A 46 -32.74 -29.46 22.25
C CYS A 46 -33.67 -28.71 23.23
N SER A 47 -33.10 -27.98 24.21
CA SER A 47 -33.87 -27.18 25.17
C SER A 47 -33.02 -26.14 25.90
N GLN A 48 -33.69 -25.15 26.51
CA GLN A 48 -33.05 -24.13 27.36
C GLN A 48 -32.30 -24.73 28.55
N ASP A 49 -32.84 -25.78 29.15
CA ASP A 49 -32.22 -26.44 30.31
C ASP A 49 -30.98 -27.24 29.91
N CYS A 50 -31.02 -27.89 28.74
CA CYS A 50 -29.85 -28.58 28.19
C CYS A 50 -28.69 -27.60 27.93
N PHE A 51 -28.99 -26.43 27.38
CA PHE A 51 -28.01 -25.36 27.18
C PHE A 51 -27.45 -24.81 28.49
N LYS A 52 -28.30 -24.53 29.49
CA LYS A 52 -27.87 -24.04 30.80
C LYS A 52 -26.92 -25.02 31.49
N ARG A 53 -27.24 -26.31 31.46
CA ARG A 53 -26.41 -27.38 32.05
C ARG A 53 -25.06 -27.51 31.35
N ASN A 54 -25.04 -27.38 30.02
CA ASN A 54 -23.83 -27.49 29.20
C ASN A 54 -23.06 -26.17 29.02
N TRP A 55 -23.54 -25.06 29.60
CA TRP A 55 -22.99 -23.72 29.37
C TRP A 55 -21.51 -23.60 29.70
N THR A 56 -21.04 -24.23 30.78
CA THR A 56 -19.64 -24.13 31.21
C THR A 56 -18.68 -24.72 30.17
N GLN A 57 -19.08 -25.77 29.48
CA GLN A 57 -18.33 -26.38 28.40
C GLN A 57 -18.55 -25.65 27.08
N HIS A 58 -19.80 -25.30 26.76
CA HIS A 58 -20.15 -24.60 25.52
C HIS A 58 -19.52 -23.20 25.41
N LYS A 59 -19.45 -22.42 26.51
CA LYS A 59 -18.81 -21.10 26.50
C LYS A 59 -17.31 -21.16 26.18
N ALA A 60 -16.67 -22.33 26.30
CA ALA A 60 -15.30 -22.52 25.84
C ALA A 60 -15.19 -22.45 24.30
N VAL A 61 -16.26 -22.78 23.57
CA VAL A 61 -16.35 -22.61 22.11
C VAL A 61 -16.41 -21.13 21.71
N HIS A 62 -16.79 -20.26 22.64
CA HIS A 62 -16.69 -18.79 22.49
C HIS A 62 -15.27 -18.30 22.76
N LYS A 63 -14.49 -19.05 23.56
CA LYS A 63 -13.05 -18.83 23.78
C LYS A 63 -12.16 -19.46 22.71
N VAL A 64 -12.70 -20.31 21.82
CA VAL A 64 -12.08 -20.56 20.51
C VAL A 64 -12.25 -19.25 19.72
N THR A 65 -11.45 -18.27 20.15
CA THR A 65 -11.10 -17.03 19.48
C THR A 65 -10.86 -17.41 18.05
N GLN A 66 -11.68 -16.91 17.14
CA GLN A 66 -11.37 -16.68 15.72
C GLN A 66 -10.05 -17.33 15.27
N GLU A 67 -9.95 -18.66 15.31
CA GLU A 67 -8.76 -19.35 14.83
C GLU A 67 -8.87 -19.16 13.35
N ASN A 68 -7.96 -18.34 12.77
CA ASN A 68 -7.74 -18.13 11.34
C ASN A 68 -8.81 -18.82 10.52
N VAL A 69 -10.01 -18.22 10.41
CA VAL A 69 -11.14 -18.89 9.76
C VAL A 69 -10.71 -19.04 8.31
N LYS A 70 -10.14 -20.21 8.01
CA LYS A 70 -9.66 -20.52 6.68
C LYS A 70 -10.92 -20.51 5.83
N THR A 71 -10.93 -19.58 4.88
CA THR A 71 -11.92 -19.61 3.81
C THR A 71 -11.86 -20.97 3.15
N ARG A 72 -12.92 -21.35 2.41
CA ARG A 72 -12.95 -22.64 1.68
C ARG A 72 -11.73 -22.84 0.76
N ASN A 73 -11.04 -21.76 0.39
CA ASN A 73 -9.88 -21.76 -0.49
C ASN A 73 -8.54 -21.78 0.27
N GLY A 74 -8.55 -21.95 1.60
CA GLY A 74 -7.35 -22.03 2.43
C GLY A 74 -6.79 -20.67 2.88
N PHE A 75 -7.33 -19.56 2.39
CA PHE A 75 -6.90 -18.22 2.79
C PHE A 75 -7.44 -17.80 4.15
N TYR A 76 -6.69 -17.00 4.90
CA TYR A 76 -7.05 -16.53 6.24
C TYR A 76 -6.45 -15.16 6.57
N ASN A 77 -7.01 -14.47 7.57
CA ASN A 77 -6.41 -13.28 8.17
C ASN A 77 -5.63 -13.71 9.43
N PRO A 78 -4.31 -13.50 9.52
CA PRO A 78 -3.50 -13.90 10.67
C PRO A 78 -3.76 -13.06 11.94
N PHE A 79 -4.45 -11.92 11.82
CA PHE A 79 -4.73 -10.99 12.93
C PHE A 79 -6.23 -10.74 13.11
N PRO A 80 -7.05 -11.78 13.32
CA PRO A 80 -8.52 -11.66 13.26
C PRO A 80 -9.12 -10.77 14.36
N THR A 81 -8.41 -10.61 15.49
CA THR A 81 -8.82 -9.75 16.61
C THR A 81 -8.25 -8.33 16.54
N TYR A 82 -7.37 -8.05 15.57
CA TYR A 82 -6.79 -6.71 15.44
C TYR A 82 -7.86 -5.72 14.95
N PRO A 83 -8.01 -4.55 15.58
CA PRO A 83 -9.02 -3.56 15.21
C PRO A 83 -8.58 -2.77 13.97
N PHE A 84 -8.72 -3.38 12.78
CA PHE A 84 -8.45 -2.71 11.52
C PHE A 84 -9.33 -1.47 11.35
N THR A 85 -8.75 -0.40 10.81
CA THR A 85 -9.37 0.92 10.72
C THR A 85 -10.29 1.08 9.51
N GLY A 86 -9.97 0.42 8.39
CA GLY A 86 -10.76 0.45 7.16
C GLY A 86 -11.27 -0.93 6.74
N THR A 87 -11.39 -1.15 5.43
CA THR A 87 -11.96 -2.36 4.81
C THR A 87 -10.91 -3.35 4.32
N VAL A 88 -9.67 -2.92 4.09
CA VAL A 88 -8.56 -3.77 3.68
C VAL A 88 -8.21 -4.73 4.82
N ARG A 89 -8.01 -6.00 4.47
CA ARG A 89 -7.59 -7.06 5.39
C ARG A 89 -6.41 -7.81 4.78
N PRO A 90 -5.45 -8.27 5.59
CA PRO A 90 -4.40 -9.15 5.11
C PRO A 90 -4.98 -10.52 4.75
N VAL A 91 -4.52 -11.10 3.65
CA VAL A 91 -4.98 -12.38 3.12
C VAL A 91 -3.79 -13.33 2.93
N TYR A 92 -3.67 -14.25 3.89
CA TYR A 92 -2.58 -15.22 4.03
C TYR A 92 -3.01 -16.62 3.57
N PRO A 93 -2.09 -17.57 3.31
CA PRO A 93 -0.63 -17.42 3.43
C PRO A 93 -0.03 -16.54 2.35
N LEU A 94 1.03 -15.82 2.68
CA LEU A 94 1.89 -15.19 1.67
C LEU A 94 2.52 -16.29 0.81
N SER A 95 2.72 -16.02 -0.48
CA SER A 95 3.53 -16.92 -1.29
C SER A 95 4.98 -16.99 -0.75
N PRO A 96 5.70 -18.11 -0.95
CA PRO A 96 7.08 -18.26 -0.49
C PRO A 96 7.98 -17.11 -0.98
N LYS A 97 8.97 -16.74 -0.17
CA LYS A 97 9.96 -15.73 -0.54
C LYS A 97 10.63 -16.11 -1.86
N ARG A 98 10.59 -15.19 -2.83
CA ARG A 98 11.15 -15.40 -4.17
C ARG A 98 12.67 -15.27 -4.15
N THR A 99 13.37 -16.06 -4.98
CA THR A 99 14.83 -16.15 -4.97
C THR A 99 15.47 -15.33 -6.08
N ILE A 100 16.57 -14.65 -5.77
CA ILE A 100 17.35 -13.88 -6.75
C ILE A 100 18.57 -14.70 -7.23
N PRO A 101 18.86 -14.77 -8.54
CA PRO A 101 20.07 -15.40 -9.04
C PRO A 101 21.36 -14.78 -8.49
N LYS A 102 22.31 -15.61 -8.05
CA LYS A 102 23.61 -15.16 -7.50
C LYS A 102 24.46 -14.31 -8.46
N SER A 103 24.16 -14.35 -9.76
CA SER A 103 24.82 -13.52 -10.78
C SER A 103 24.43 -12.04 -10.69
N ILE A 104 23.28 -11.72 -10.11
CA ILE A 104 22.84 -10.35 -9.86
C ILE A 104 23.61 -9.82 -8.66
N LYS A 105 24.03 -8.55 -8.69
CA LYS A 105 24.68 -7.92 -7.54
C LYS A 105 23.64 -7.71 -6.42
N HIS A 106 23.95 -8.16 -5.22
CA HIS A 106 23.07 -8.07 -4.06
C HIS A 106 23.48 -6.90 -3.13
N PRO A 107 22.53 -6.19 -2.50
CA PRO A 107 22.83 -5.26 -1.42
C PRO A 107 23.24 -6.00 -0.14
N ASP A 108 23.82 -5.31 0.84
CA ASP A 108 24.40 -5.93 2.04
C ASP A 108 23.37 -6.60 2.98
N TRP A 109 22.10 -6.18 2.94
CA TRP A 109 21.01 -6.81 3.69
C TRP A 109 20.40 -8.05 3.03
N SER A 110 20.79 -8.41 1.80
CA SER A 110 20.04 -9.44 1.04
C SER A 110 19.96 -10.79 1.74
N GLU A 111 20.97 -11.14 2.54
CA GLU A 111 21.03 -12.39 3.31
C GLU A 111 20.50 -12.20 4.73
N THR A 112 21.02 -11.20 5.45
CA THR A 112 20.77 -11.03 6.90
C THR A 112 19.49 -10.26 7.21
N GLY A 113 18.99 -9.50 6.25
CA GLY A 113 17.92 -8.53 6.39
C GLY A 113 18.33 -7.23 7.09
N ILE A 114 19.62 -7.04 7.37
CA ILE A 114 20.12 -5.92 8.14
C ILE A 114 20.94 -4.99 7.22
N PRO A 115 20.50 -3.74 6.98
CA PRO A 115 21.25 -2.78 6.16
C PRO A 115 22.39 -2.16 6.98
N VAL A 116 23.54 -2.82 7.00
CA VAL A 116 24.69 -2.43 7.83
C VAL A 116 25.35 -1.16 7.29
N GLY A 117 25.39 -0.98 5.96
CA GLY A 117 25.86 0.23 5.28
C GLY A 117 25.15 1.47 5.80
N GLU A 118 23.82 1.50 5.68
CA GLU A 118 22.96 2.59 6.15
C GLU A 118 23.11 2.90 7.63
N ARG A 119 23.20 1.87 8.49
CA ARG A 119 23.35 2.07 9.94
C ARG A 119 24.65 2.76 10.33
N ARG A 120 25.65 2.78 9.43
CA ARG A 120 26.92 3.50 9.62
C ARG A 120 26.87 4.94 9.12
N TYR A 121 25.86 5.31 8.32
CA TYR A 121 25.73 6.68 7.86
C TYR A 121 25.31 7.59 9.02
N GLY A 122 26.16 8.60 9.28
CA GLY A 122 25.76 9.74 10.09
C GLY A 122 24.92 10.73 9.28
N ILE A 123 24.85 11.98 9.72
CA ILE A 123 24.05 13.04 9.07
C ILE A 123 24.66 13.62 7.77
N LYS A 124 25.71 13.01 7.22
CA LYS A 124 26.45 13.54 6.06
C LYS A 124 25.75 13.18 4.75
N TRP A 125 25.53 14.18 3.90
CA TRP A 125 24.93 13.98 2.58
C TRP A 125 25.99 13.55 1.57
N SER A 126 25.56 12.72 0.63
CA SER A 126 26.38 12.30 -0.51
C SER A 126 26.09 13.18 -1.73
N PHE A 127 27.13 13.54 -2.47
CA PHE A 127 27.03 14.27 -3.74
C PHE A 127 27.76 13.45 -4.79
N LEU A 128 27.04 13.04 -5.82
CA LEU A 128 27.55 12.12 -6.83
C LEU A 128 28.44 12.84 -7.85
N ASP A 129 29.55 12.19 -8.20
CA ASP A 129 30.34 12.54 -9.37
C ASP A 129 29.62 12.15 -10.67
N ALA A 130 30.21 12.47 -11.83
CA ALA A 130 29.61 12.17 -13.13
C ALA A 130 29.32 10.66 -13.32
N LYS A 131 30.20 9.78 -12.82
CA LYS A 131 30.02 8.33 -12.91
C LYS A 131 28.82 7.86 -12.07
N GLY A 132 28.69 8.37 -10.85
CA GLY A 132 27.55 8.09 -9.99
C GLY A 132 26.24 8.59 -10.57
N GLN A 133 26.24 9.78 -11.18
CA GLN A 133 25.07 10.34 -11.85
C GLN A 133 24.61 9.48 -13.04
N GLU A 134 25.54 9.00 -13.88
CA GLU A 134 25.22 8.06 -14.97
C GLU A 134 24.68 6.72 -14.45
N ALA A 135 25.24 6.22 -13.35
CA ALA A 135 24.75 5.00 -12.73
C ALA A 135 23.31 5.18 -12.21
N MET A 136 23.02 6.32 -11.57
CA MET A 136 21.68 6.69 -11.11
C MET A 136 20.69 6.81 -12.29
N ARG A 137 21.04 7.51 -13.37
CA ARG A 137 20.22 7.56 -14.60
C ARG A 137 19.85 6.17 -15.10
N LYS A 138 20.82 5.25 -15.12
CA LYS A 138 20.59 3.86 -15.54
C LYS A 138 19.62 3.14 -14.61
N VAL A 139 19.88 3.09 -13.30
CA VAL A 139 19.01 2.34 -12.37
C VAL A 139 17.62 2.96 -12.29
N CYS A 140 17.49 4.29 -12.33
CA CYS A 140 16.20 4.98 -12.33
C CYS A 140 15.36 4.67 -13.57
N ARG A 141 15.96 4.65 -14.76
CA ARG A 141 15.27 4.23 -15.98
C ARG A 141 14.79 2.78 -15.88
N LEU A 142 15.60 1.88 -15.34
CA LEU A 142 15.20 0.48 -15.12
C LEU A 142 14.04 0.40 -14.11
N SER A 143 14.05 1.17 -13.02
CA SER A 143 12.94 1.20 -12.05
C SER A 143 11.65 1.68 -12.68
N ARG A 144 11.70 2.75 -13.50
CA ARG A 144 10.55 3.20 -14.30
C ARG A 144 10.00 2.09 -15.18
N GLU A 145 10.86 1.40 -15.93
CA GLU A 145 10.41 0.32 -16.81
C GLU A 145 9.74 -0.82 -16.02
N VAL A 146 10.25 -1.16 -14.83
CA VAL A 146 9.60 -2.16 -13.97
C VAL A 146 8.24 -1.66 -13.48
N LEU A 147 8.12 -0.40 -13.05
CA LEU A 147 6.83 0.18 -12.65
C LEU A 147 5.82 0.15 -13.79
N ASP A 148 6.23 0.51 -14.99
CA ASP A 148 5.35 0.49 -16.16
C ASP A 148 4.89 -0.94 -16.49
N VAL A 149 5.78 -1.94 -16.36
CA VAL A 149 5.43 -3.37 -16.55
C VAL A 149 4.42 -3.85 -15.50
N VAL A 150 4.62 -3.52 -14.21
CA VAL A 150 3.70 -3.93 -13.15
C VAL A 150 2.36 -3.20 -13.28
N ALA A 151 2.38 -1.91 -13.61
CA ALA A 151 1.18 -1.12 -13.80
C ALA A 151 0.33 -1.60 -15.00
N ALA A 152 0.96 -2.12 -16.06
CA ALA A 152 0.26 -2.69 -17.21
C ALA A 152 -0.56 -3.95 -16.83
N GLU A 153 -0.18 -4.63 -15.77
CA GLU A 153 -0.88 -5.82 -15.26
C GLU A 153 -2.02 -5.47 -14.28
N LEU A 154 -2.16 -4.21 -13.87
CA LEU A 154 -3.15 -3.77 -12.91
C LEU A 154 -4.57 -3.79 -13.51
N ARG A 155 -5.43 -4.64 -12.94
CA ARG A 155 -6.84 -4.77 -13.32
C ARG A 155 -7.65 -5.39 -12.17
N PRO A 156 -8.97 -5.16 -12.07
CA PRO A 156 -9.81 -5.90 -11.12
C PRO A 156 -9.62 -7.41 -11.26
N GLY A 157 -9.58 -8.13 -10.14
CA GLY A 157 -9.47 -9.58 -10.11
C GLY A 157 -8.05 -10.14 -9.94
N VAL A 158 -6.99 -9.34 -10.11
CA VAL A 158 -5.61 -9.80 -9.80
C VAL A 158 -5.29 -9.60 -8.33
N THR A 159 -4.34 -10.38 -7.79
CA THR A 159 -3.86 -10.20 -6.41
C THR A 159 -2.66 -9.26 -6.37
N THR A 160 -2.39 -8.66 -5.22
CA THR A 160 -1.14 -7.90 -5.01
C THR A 160 0.09 -8.82 -5.06
N ASP A 161 -0.02 -10.07 -4.60
CA ASP A 161 1.05 -11.09 -4.73
C ASP A 161 1.38 -11.47 -6.19
N TYR A 162 0.39 -11.39 -7.09
CA TYR A 162 0.63 -11.52 -8.53
C TYR A 162 1.42 -10.33 -9.08
N LEU A 163 1.08 -9.11 -8.67
CA LEU A 163 1.85 -7.92 -9.06
C LEU A 163 3.30 -7.98 -8.52
N ASP A 164 3.50 -8.55 -7.32
CA ASP A 164 4.84 -8.87 -6.81
C ASP A 164 5.62 -9.86 -7.65
N GLU A 165 4.95 -10.89 -8.17
CA GLU A 165 5.58 -11.82 -9.10
C GLU A 165 6.10 -11.11 -10.35
N VAL A 166 5.26 -10.25 -10.93
CA VAL A 166 5.56 -9.50 -12.14
C VAL A 166 6.75 -8.57 -11.88
N CYS A 167 6.72 -7.82 -10.77
CA CYS A 167 7.82 -6.96 -10.37
C CYS A 167 9.13 -7.74 -10.20
N HIS A 168 9.08 -8.84 -9.45
CA HIS A 168 10.24 -9.67 -9.17
C HIS A 168 10.89 -10.20 -10.46
N LYS A 169 10.08 -10.72 -11.39
CA LYS A 169 10.55 -11.21 -12.70
C LYS A 169 11.16 -10.08 -13.53
N ALA A 170 10.49 -8.93 -13.61
CA ALA A 170 10.95 -7.77 -14.36
C ALA A 170 12.28 -7.20 -13.83
N CYS A 171 12.52 -7.27 -12.52
CA CYS A 171 13.80 -6.93 -11.90
C CYS A 171 14.92 -7.90 -12.33
N ILE A 172 14.66 -9.21 -12.26
CA ILE A 172 15.64 -10.23 -12.66
C ILE A 172 16.03 -10.10 -14.13
N GLU A 173 15.05 -9.90 -15.03
CA GLU A 173 15.28 -9.68 -16.47
C GLU A 173 16.20 -8.48 -16.75
N ARG A 174 16.20 -7.50 -15.85
CA ARG A 174 17.04 -6.29 -15.92
C ARG A 174 18.36 -6.42 -15.16
N ASN A 175 18.71 -7.63 -14.71
CA ASN A 175 19.88 -7.90 -13.86
C ASN A 175 19.92 -7.00 -12.61
N ALA A 176 18.75 -6.73 -12.02
CA ALA A 176 18.59 -5.88 -10.86
C ALA A 176 18.01 -6.67 -9.68
N TYR A 177 18.42 -6.30 -8.47
CA TYR A 177 17.85 -6.83 -7.23
C TYR A 177 16.68 -5.91 -6.80
N PRO A 178 15.49 -6.44 -6.47
CA PRO A 178 14.42 -5.63 -5.91
C PRO A 178 14.78 -5.18 -4.49
N SER A 179 15.14 -3.91 -4.28
CA SER A 179 15.71 -3.41 -3.02
C SER A 179 14.87 -3.75 -1.77
N PRO A 180 13.52 -3.68 -1.80
CA PRO A 180 12.69 -4.01 -0.64
C PRO A 180 12.87 -5.46 -0.17
N LEU A 181 13.24 -6.38 -1.05
CA LEU A 181 13.32 -7.80 -0.71
C LEU A 181 14.35 -8.02 0.40
N ASN A 182 13.87 -8.52 1.53
CA ASN A 182 14.61 -8.72 2.77
C ASN A 182 15.09 -7.44 3.48
N TYR A 183 14.81 -6.24 2.99
CA TYR A 183 15.21 -5.01 3.68
C TYR A 183 14.51 -4.91 5.04
N ASN A 184 15.25 -4.89 6.15
CA ASN A 184 14.72 -5.05 7.52
C ASN A 184 13.75 -6.24 7.67
N HIS A 185 14.00 -7.33 6.91
CA HIS A 185 13.15 -8.52 6.83
C HIS A 185 11.81 -8.35 6.10
N PHE A 186 11.61 -7.29 5.30
CA PHE A 186 10.44 -7.17 4.42
C PHE A 186 10.35 -8.38 3.46
N PRO A 187 9.18 -9.02 3.31
CA PRO A 187 9.09 -10.36 2.71
C PRO A 187 8.95 -10.36 1.17
N LYS A 188 8.75 -9.20 0.53
CA LYS A 188 8.35 -9.07 -0.88
C LYS A 188 9.25 -8.12 -1.67
N SER A 189 9.05 -8.04 -2.98
CA SER A 189 9.91 -7.34 -3.93
C SER A 189 9.46 -5.90 -4.22
N LEU A 190 8.23 -5.56 -3.88
CA LEU A 190 7.65 -4.21 -3.93
C LEU A 190 6.65 -4.02 -2.77
N CYS A 191 6.26 -2.77 -2.53
CA CYS A 191 5.13 -2.48 -1.65
C CYS A 191 3.86 -2.24 -2.49
N THR A 192 2.72 -2.71 -1.97
CA THR A 192 1.39 -2.50 -2.57
C THR A 192 0.45 -1.93 -1.52
N SER A 193 0.05 -0.68 -1.64
CA SER A 193 -0.71 0.04 -0.61
C SER A 193 -2.11 0.42 -1.12
N PRO A 194 -3.13 -0.43 -0.90
CA PRO A 194 -4.49 -0.15 -1.34
C PRO A 194 -5.24 0.79 -0.38
N ASN A 195 -6.06 1.67 -0.93
CA ASN A 195 -7.07 2.46 -0.21
C ASN A 195 -6.55 3.18 1.04
N GLU A 196 -6.86 2.72 2.25
CA GLU A 196 -6.45 3.34 3.52
C GLU A 196 -5.02 3.01 3.98
N VAL A 197 -4.32 2.14 3.25
CA VAL A 197 -2.92 1.80 3.51
C VAL A 197 -2.05 2.96 3.04
N VAL A 198 -1.35 3.58 4.00
CA VAL A 198 -0.49 4.76 3.85
C VAL A 198 0.75 4.41 3.02
N CYS A 199 1.49 3.38 3.42
CA CYS A 199 2.68 2.87 2.74
C CYS A 199 3.03 1.46 3.25
N HIS A 200 4.03 0.83 2.61
CA HIS A 200 4.62 -0.46 3.01
C HIS A 200 3.64 -1.64 3.14
N GLY A 201 2.51 -1.59 2.41
CA GLY A 201 1.60 -2.73 2.36
C GLY A 201 2.30 -3.95 1.75
N ILE A 202 2.25 -5.09 2.45
CA ILE A 202 2.88 -6.34 1.99
C ILE A 202 1.99 -6.99 0.90
N PRO A 203 2.52 -7.26 -0.31
CA PRO A 203 1.82 -8.05 -1.32
C PRO A 203 1.35 -9.41 -0.79
N ASP A 204 0.07 -9.70 -0.96
CA ASP A 204 -0.62 -10.86 -0.40
C ASP A 204 -1.73 -11.39 -1.34
N GLN A 205 -2.57 -12.30 -0.84
CA GLN A 205 -3.63 -12.93 -1.65
C GLN A 205 -4.89 -12.04 -1.78
N ARG A 206 -4.84 -10.76 -1.41
CA ARG A 206 -5.95 -9.82 -1.59
C ARG A 206 -6.19 -9.59 -3.06
N VAL A 207 -7.41 -9.92 -3.51
CA VAL A 207 -7.89 -9.60 -4.86
C VAL A 207 -8.23 -8.11 -4.93
N LEU A 208 -7.70 -7.42 -5.93
CA LEU A 208 -8.02 -6.03 -6.25
C LEU A 208 -9.44 -5.92 -6.80
N LEU A 209 -10.20 -4.95 -6.30
CA LEU A 209 -11.60 -4.73 -6.67
C LEU A 209 -11.75 -3.48 -7.53
N ASP A 210 -12.74 -3.49 -8.42
CA ASP A 210 -13.14 -2.27 -9.14
C ASP A 210 -13.67 -1.22 -8.15
N GLY A 211 -12.97 -0.09 -8.05
CA GLY A 211 -13.19 0.92 -7.02
C GLY A 211 -12.03 1.10 -6.02
N ASP A 212 -11.03 0.22 -6.07
CA ASP A 212 -9.79 0.40 -5.31
C ASP A 212 -8.90 1.48 -5.95
N ILE A 213 -8.16 2.19 -5.12
CA ILE A 213 -6.90 2.83 -5.54
C ILE A 213 -5.74 2.03 -4.96
N LEU A 214 -4.64 1.91 -5.70
CA LEU A 214 -3.49 1.11 -5.32
C LEU A 214 -2.21 1.86 -5.61
N ASN A 215 -1.43 2.16 -4.57
CA ASN A 215 -0.06 2.58 -4.75
C ASN A 215 0.85 1.35 -5.00
N LEU A 216 1.66 1.42 -6.05
CA LEU A 216 2.73 0.47 -6.36
C LEU A 216 4.06 1.18 -6.14
N ASP A 217 4.86 0.70 -5.20
CA ASP A 217 6.13 1.31 -4.82
C ASP A 217 7.29 0.35 -5.08
N ILE A 218 8.17 0.77 -5.98
CA ILE A 218 9.18 -0.05 -6.63
C ILE A 218 10.55 0.56 -6.43
N SER A 219 11.44 -0.28 -5.91
CA SER A 219 12.84 0.06 -5.76
C SER A 219 13.75 -1.02 -6.34
N LEU A 220 14.72 -0.60 -7.15
CA LEU A 220 15.72 -1.50 -7.77
C LEU A 220 17.12 -1.15 -7.29
N TYR A 221 17.94 -2.18 -7.13
CA TYR A 221 19.38 -2.10 -6.96
C TYR A 221 20.08 -2.66 -8.19
N HIS A 222 20.83 -1.82 -8.90
CA HIS A 222 21.56 -2.21 -10.09
C HIS A 222 22.93 -1.53 -10.11
N GLY A 223 23.98 -2.32 -10.34
CA GLY A 223 25.34 -1.79 -10.52
C GLY A 223 25.94 -1.12 -9.27
N GLY A 224 25.34 -1.28 -8.09
CA GLY A 224 25.78 -0.63 -6.86
C GLY A 224 24.95 0.58 -6.43
N TYR A 225 23.85 0.88 -7.12
CA TYR A 225 23.00 2.03 -6.84
C TYR A 225 21.53 1.61 -6.75
N HIS A 226 20.78 2.29 -5.89
CA HIS A 226 19.35 2.17 -5.71
C HIS A 226 18.62 3.27 -6.47
N ALA A 227 17.41 2.99 -6.91
CA ALA A 227 16.46 4.00 -7.36
C ALA A 227 15.05 3.63 -6.93
N ASP A 228 14.29 4.65 -6.55
CA ASP A 228 12.95 4.53 -5.98
C ASP A 228 11.90 5.29 -6.79
N VAL A 229 10.72 4.67 -6.91
CA VAL A 229 9.65 5.09 -7.81
C VAL A 229 8.31 4.43 -7.47
N ASN A 230 7.23 5.21 -7.33
CA ASN A 230 5.91 4.72 -6.92
C ASN A 230 4.74 5.45 -7.57
N GLU A 231 3.63 4.80 -7.89
CA GLU A 231 2.44 5.48 -8.42
C GLU A 231 1.17 4.97 -7.77
N THR A 232 0.23 5.88 -7.49
CA THR A 232 -1.14 5.48 -7.16
C THR A 232 -1.97 5.34 -8.43
N TYR A 233 -2.52 4.15 -8.64
CA TYR A 233 -3.34 3.79 -9.80
C TYR A 233 -4.80 3.58 -9.41
N TYR A 234 -5.70 3.85 -10.35
CA TYR A 234 -7.12 3.52 -10.24
C TYR A 234 -7.36 2.07 -10.71
N VAL A 235 -7.96 1.25 -9.86
CA VAL A 235 -8.35 -0.13 -10.20
C VAL A 235 -9.79 -0.13 -10.74
N GLY A 236 -9.93 -0.27 -12.06
CA GLY A 236 -11.23 -0.28 -12.73
C GLY A 236 -11.87 1.09 -12.90
N ASP A 237 -13.08 1.11 -13.46
CA ASP A 237 -13.77 2.36 -13.82
C ASP A 237 -14.49 3.01 -12.63
N ARG A 238 -14.88 2.23 -11.61
CA ARG A 238 -15.49 2.79 -10.40
C ARG A 238 -14.49 3.65 -9.62
N ALA A 239 -13.22 3.27 -9.61
CA ALA A 239 -12.17 4.06 -8.95
C ALA A 239 -12.00 5.43 -9.63
N LYS A 240 -12.08 5.48 -10.96
CA LYS A 240 -12.02 6.73 -11.75
C LYS A 240 -13.28 7.56 -11.63
N ALA A 241 -14.43 6.93 -11.39
CA ALA A 241 -15.72 7.61 -11.23
C ALA A 241 -15.93 8.17 -9.80
N ASP A 242 -15.16 7.71 -8.81
CA ASP A 242 -15.26 8.16 -7.41
C ASP A 242 -14.56 9.53 -7.20
N PRO A 243 -15.30 10.62 -6.95
CA PRO A 243 -14.70 11.95 -6.81
C PRO A 243 -13.69 12.06 -5.66
N ASP A 244 -13.85 11.27 -4.61
CA ASP A 244 -12.95 11.27 -3.47
C ASP A 244 -11.62 10.59 -3.81
N SER A 245 -11.68 9.46 -4.52
CA SER A 245 -10.50 8.77 -5.04
C SER A 245 -9.74 9.65 -6.04
N VAL A 246 -10.45 10.26 -7.01
CA VAL A 246 -9.79 11.19 -7.95
C VAL A 246 -9.21 12.39 -7.22
N ARG A 247 -9.93 12.97 -6.25
CA ARG A 247 -9.44 14.13 -5.50
C ARG A 247 -8.12 13.83 -4.78
N VAL A 248 -8.02 12.73 -4.03
CA VAL A 248 -6.80 12.44 -3.27
C VAL A 248 -5.64 12.10 -4.20
N VAL A 249 -5.88 11.29 -5.23
CA VAL A 249 -4.85 10.86 -6.18
C VAL A 249 -4.31 12.05 -6.97
N GLU A 250 -5.18 12.86 -7.58
CA GLU A 250 -4.76 14.01 -8.37
C GLU A 250 -4.20 15.15 -7.51
N THR A 251 -4.66 15.32 -6.27
CA THR A 251 -4.06 16.32 -5.37
C THR A 251 -2.66 15.92 -4.94
N THR A 252 -2.42 14.65 -4.61
CA THR A 252 -1.07 14.18 -4.25
C THR A 252 -0.11 14.36 -5.43
N ARG A 253 -0.58 14.00 -6.62
CA ARG A 253 0.06 14.21 -7.91
C ARG A 253 0.49 15.68 -8.11
N GLU A 254 -0.44 16.62 -7.94
CA GLU A 254 -0.18 18.06 -8.08
C GLU A 254 0.75 18.63 -6.98
N CYS A 255 0.56 18.22 -5.72
CA CYS A 255 1.38 18.66 -4.56
C CYS A 255 2.87 18.47 -4.80
N LEU A 256 3.17 17.31 -5.34
CA LEU A 256 4.48 16.91 -5.73
C LEU A 256 5.01 17.74 -6.90
N ASP A 257 4.23 17.89 -7.99
CA ASP A 257 4.62 18.70 -9.16
C ASP A 257 5.06 20.10 -8.74
N GLU A 258 4.34 20.69 -7.78
CA GLU A 258 4.69 21.98 -7.18
C GLU A 258 6.00 21.93 -6.37
N ALA A 259 6.31 20.84 -5.68
CA ALA A 259 7.54 20.68 -4.92
C ALA A 259 8.79 20.63 -5.82
N ILE A 260 8.71 19.95 -6.98
CA ILE A 260 9.86 19.76 -7.89
C ILE A 260 10.27 21.04 -8.58
N LYS A 261 9.29 21.89 -8.91
CA LYS A 261 9.53 23.21 -9.49
C LYS A 261 10.45 24.06 -8.61
N LEU A 262 10.55 23.74 -7.32
CA LEU A 262 11.43 24.42 -6.37
C LEU A 262 12.85 23.82 -6.35
N VAL A 263 13.06 22.61 -6.85
CA VAL A 263 14.34 21.90 -6.75
C VAL A 263 15.36 22.54 -7.68
N LYS A 264 16.32 23.23 -7.08
CA LYS A 264 17.49 23.82 -7.71
C LYS A 264 18.55 24.11 -6.64
N PRO A 265 19.82 24.34 -7.01
CA PRO A 265 20.84 24.71 -6.04
C PRO A 265 20.43 25.87 -5.13
N GLY A 266 20.67 25.71 -3.83
CA GLY A 266 20.33 26.69 -2.80
C GLY A 266 18.93 26.59 -2.22
N THR A 267 18.00 25.82 -2.82
CA THR A 267 16.65 25.65 -2.25
C THR A 267 16.71 24.90 -0.91
N PRO A 268 16.16 25.46 0.18
CA PRO A 268 16.09 24.78 1.47
C PRO A 268 15.14 23.57 1.42
N ILE A 269 15.55 22.44 1.99
CA ILE A 269 14.76 21.19 2.02
C ILE A 269 13.36 21.43 2.63
N ARG A 270 13.28 22.27 3.67
CA ARG A 270 12.02 22.57 4.36
C ARG A 270 10.96 23.24 3.49
N GLU A 271 11.32 23.86 2.36
CA GLU A 271 10.36 24.56 1.49
C GLU A 271 9.44 23.59 0.73
N PHE A 272 9.86 22.34 0.52
CA PHE A 272 9.05 21.33 -0.16
C PHE A 272 7.77 21.04 0.63
N GLY A 273 7.89 20.67 1.91
CA GLY A 273 6.73 20.37 2.74
C GLY A 273 5.78 21.57 2.96
N LYS A 274 6.32 22.79 2.95
CA LYS A 274 5.50 24.02 2.98
C LYS A 274 4.61 24.17 1.75
N THR A 275 5.15 23.83 0.58
CA THR A 275 4.45 23.92 -0.70
C THR A 275 3.44 22.79 -0.86
N ILE A 276 3.84 21.56 -0.54
CA ILE A 276 2.98 20.37 -0.52
C ILE A 276 1.77 20.59 0.39
N GLU A 277 1.99 20.93 1.67
CA GLU A 277 0.88 21.06 2.62
C GLU A 277 -0.06 22.21 2.27
N LYS A 278 0.45 23.31 1.70
CA LYS A 278 -0.38 24.41 1.20
C LYS A 278 -1.34 23.93 0.10
N HIS A 279 -0.83 23.17 -0.87
CA HIS A 279 -1.65 22.65 -1.97
C HIS A 279 -2.65 21.61 -1.48
N ALA A 280 -2.20 20.65 -0.67
CA ALA A 280 -3.06 19.61 -0.09
C ALA A 280 -4.26 20.22 0.66
N LYS A 281 -4.01 21.22 1.52
CA LYS A 281 -5.06 21.92 2.27
C LYS A 281 -6.06 22.64 1.37
N SER A 282 -5.60 23.22 0.25
CA SER A 282 -6.49 23.90 -0.70
C SER A 282 -7.48 22.95 -1.39
N ARG A 283 -7.20 21.65 -1.35
CA ARG A 283 -8.00 20.58 -1.95
C ARG A 283 -8.67 19.67 -0.91
N ASN A 284 -8.71 20.10 0.36
CA ASN A 284 -9.28 19.34 1.48
C ASN A 284 -8.61 17.96 1.70
N CYS A 285 -7.29 17.89 1.49
CA CYS A 285 -6.47 16.75 1.87
C CYS A 285 -5.52 17.12 3.03
N ALA A 286 -5.13 16.13 3.82
CA ALA A 286 -4.12 16.28 4.86
C ALA A 286 -2.83 15.53 4.49
N VAL A 287 -1.69 16.01 4.96
CA VAL A 287 -0.38 15.38 4.75
C VAL A 287 -0.08 14.44 5.90
N VAL A 288 0.30 13.19 5.61
CA VAL A 288 0.85 12.27 6.62
C VAL A 288 2.28 12.72 6.94
N ALA A 289 2.54 13.08 8.20
CA ALA A 289 3.79 13.74 8.59
C ALA A 289 4.92 12.80 9.01
N THR A 290 4.60 11.53 9.29
CA THR A 290 5.54 10.52 9.79
C THR A 290 6.53 10.06 8.74
N TRP A 291 6.10 10.06 7.48
CA TRP A 291 6.89 9.64 6.33
C TRP A 291 7.39 10.85 5.54
N GLY A 292 8.60 10.73 5.01
CA GLY A 292 9.28 11.78 4.27
C GLY A 292 10.22 11.16 3.26
N GLY A 293 10.57 11.92 2.22
CA GLY A 293 11.58 11.48 1.27
C GLY A 293 12.95 11.30 1.93
N HIS A 294 13.86 10.70 1.18
CA HIS A 294 15.19 10.38 1.66
C HIS A 294 16.23 10.66 0.58
N GLY A 295 17.50 10.80 0.97
CA GLY A 295 18.60 10.66 0.03
C GLY A 295 18.56 9.24 -0.54
N ILE A 296 19.06 9.06 -1.76
CA ILE A 296 19.15 7.73 -2.37
C ILE A 296 20.32 7.67 -3.34
N ASN A 297 21.16 6.64 -3.22
CA ASN A 297 22.30 6.42 -4.11
C ASN A 297 22.86 5.00 -3.94
N THR A 298 24.08 4.83 -3.43
CA THR A 298 24.67 3.51 -3.14
C THR A 298 24.01 2.84 -1.95
N GLU A 299 23.38 3.62 -1.08
CA GLU A 299 22.51 3.19 0.00
C GLU A 299 21.05 3.48 -0.37
N PHE A 300 20.09 2.75 0.22
CA PHE A 300 18.67 2.85 -0.12
C PHE A 300 18.03 4.08 0.56
N HIS A 301 18.22 4.28 1.87
CA HIS A 301 17.68 5.43 2.63
C HIS A 301 18.73 6.30 3.36
N PRO A 302 19.80 6.79 2.71
CA PRO A 302 20.73 7.73 3.32
C PRO A 302 20.10 9.13 3.53
N PRO A 303 20.71 10.01 4.35
CA PRO A 303 20.31 11.42 4.41
C PRO A 303 20.42 12.13 3.05
N PRO A 304 19.66 13.21 2.82
CA PRO A 304 18.77 13.91 3.77
C PRO A 304 17.41 13.25 3.98
N TRP A 305 16.81 13.45 5.16
CA TRP A 305 15.36 13.26 5.34
C TRP A 305 14.60 14.50 4.82
N ILE A 306 13.53 14.27 4.06
CA ILE A 306 12.78 15.28 3.29
C ILE A 306 11.32 15.31 3.76
N PRO A 307 10.94 16.19 4.70
CA PRO A 307 9.57 16.22 5.21
C PRO A 307 8.58 16.83 4.24
N HIS A 308 7.38 16.25 4.15
CA HIS A 308 6.30 16.72 3.27
C HIS A 308 5.31 17.69 3.93
N TYR A 309 5.47 17.99 5.23
CA TYR A 309 4.61 18.91 5.98
C TYR A 309 5.27 20.28 6.18
N ALA A 310 4.48 21.35 6.33
CA ALA A 310 4.96 22.71 6.55
C ALA A 310 5.50 22.91 7.96
N LYS A 311 6.29 23.98 8.15
CA LYS A 311 6.95 24.33 9.43
C LYS A 311 7.83 23.19 10.01
N ASN A 312 8.22 22.23 9.16
CA ASN A 312 9.26 21.27 9.50
C ASN A 312 10.60 22.00 9.75
N LYS A 313 11.51 21.33 10.44
CA LYS A 313 12.83 21.87 10.81
C LYS A 313 13.97 21.22 10.02
N ALA A 314 13.69 20.65 8.84
CA ALA A 314 14.72 20.03 8.02
C ALA A 314 15.82 21.04 7.70
N ALA A 315 17.06 20.64 7.96
CA ALA A 315 18.24 21.44 7.71
C ALA A 315 18.80 21.17 6.31
N GLY A 316 19.62 22.10 5.82
CA GLY A 316 20.34 21.96 4.56
C GLY A 316 19.61 22.50 3.34
N VAL A 317 20.32 22.51 2.23
CA VAL A 317 19.92 23.09 0.95
C VAL A 317 20.32 22.15 -0.17
N CYS A 318 19.56 22.15 -1.27
CA CYS A 318 19.88 21.42 -2.48
C CYS A 318 21.24 21.88 -3.04
N LYS A 319 22.08 20.94 -3.46
CA LYS A 319 23.36 21.21 -4.14
C LYS A 319 23.56 20.24 -5.30
N PRO A 320 24.26 20.63 -6.36
CA PRO A 320 24.53 19.76 -7.50
C PRO A 320 25.11 18.41 -7.09
N GLY A 321 24.67 17.34 -7.77
CA GLY A 321 25.06 15.96 -7.47
C GLY A 321 24.28 15.31 -6.32
N LEU A 322 23.43 16.03 -5.61
CA LEU A 322 22.53 15.44 -4.61
C LEU A 322 21.43 14.64 -5.28
N THR A 323 21.25 13.39 -4.84
CA THR A 323 20.14 12.53 -5.25
C THR A 323 19.23 12.18 -4.07
N PHE A 324 17.92 12.37 -4.23
CA PHE A 324 16.93 12.21 -3.17
C PHE A 324 15.51 12.00 -3.73
N THR A 325 14.58 11.54 -2.90
CA THR A 325 13.16 11.37 -3.22
C THR A 325 12.31 12.52 -2.64
N ILE A 326 11.20 12.82 -3.32
CA ILE A 326 10.07 13.57 -2.76
C ILE A 326 8.87 12.67 -2.96
N GLU A 327 8.21 12.23 -1.90
CA GLU A 327 7.20 11.15 -1.92
C GLU A 327 5.99 11.46 -1.02
N PRO A 328 5.31 12.62 -1.18
CA PRO A 328 4.18 12.99 -0.34
C PRO A 328 3.09 11.92 -0.28
N ILE A 329 2.65 11.62 0.95
CA ILE A 329 1.47 10.80 1.22
C ILE A 329 0.36 11.72 1.73
N LEU A 330 -0.75 11.77 1.00
CA LEU A 330 -1.94 12.50 1.41
C LEU A 330 -3.06 11.57 1.82
N THR A 331 -3.94 12.08 2.67
CA THR A 331 -5.16 11.42 3.13
C THR A 331 -6.38 12.33 2.97
N LEU A 332 -7.54 11.73 2.72
CA LEU A 332 -8.86 12.38 2.80
C LEU A 332 -9.33 12.61 4.25
N GLY A 333 -8.61 12.04 5.21
CA GLY A 333 -8.98 11.97 6.60
C GLY A 333 -7.99 12.63 7.54
N LYS A 334 -7.88 12.01 8.70
CA LYS A 334 -6.90 12.33 9.73
C LYS A 334 -5.50 11.91 9.27
N PRO A 335 -4.47 12.76 9.46
CA PRO A 335 -3.09 12.42 9.08
C PRO A 335 -2.43 11.39 10.01
N GLN A 336 -3.10 11.00 11.10
CA GLN A 336 -2.63 9.96 12.00
C GLN A 336 -2.80 8.56 11.40
N GLU A 337 -1.93 7.68 11.86
CA GLU A 337 -1.59 6.41 11.27
C GLU A 337 -1.30 5.37 12.34
N GLN A 338 -1.41 4.09 11.98
CA GLN A 338 -1.09 2.98 12.87
C GLN A 338 -0.46 1.82 12.08
N TYR A 339 0.49 1.14 12.72
CA TYR A 339 1.07 -0.08 12.19
C TYR A 339 0.14 -1.28 12.42
N TRP A 340 0.05 -2.14 11.42
CA TRP A 340 -0.51 -3.47 11.56
C TRP A 340 0.47 -4.39 12.32
N PRO A 341 -0.01 -5.54 12.84
CA PRO A 341 0.85 -6.49 13.56
C PRO A 341 1.88 -7.22 12.69
N ASP A 342 1.90 -6.98 11.37
CA ASP A 342 2.94 -7.47 10.45
C ASP A 342 4.23 -6.63 10.50
N GLU A 343 4.26 -5.57 11.32
CA GLU A 343 5.38 -4.65 11.54
C GLU A 343 5.73 -3.74 10.35
N TRP A 344 4.97 -3.81 9.25
CA TRP A 344 5.24 -3.06 8.01
C TRP A 344 4.06 -2.21 7.56
N THR A 345 2.88 -2.83 7.40
CA THR A 345 1.72 -2.17 6.81
C THR A 345 1.28 -1.02 7.70
N ASN A 346 1.34 0.20 7.17
CA ASN A 346 0.91 1.40 7.87
C ASN A 346 -0.43 1.86 7.28
N ALA A 347 -1.42 2.13 8.12
CA ALA A 347 -2.78 2.50 7.69
C ALA A 347 -3.30 3.72 8.45
N THR A 348 -4.22 4.48 7.84
CA THR A 348 -4.85 5.62 8.51
C THR A 348 -5.68 5.18 9.71
N VAL A 349 -5.72 5.99 10.77
CA VAL A 349 -6.50 5.66 11.99
C VAL A 349 -8.02 5.74 11.79
N ASP A 350 -8.49 6.43 10.76
CA ASP A 350 -9.91 6.62 10.46
C ASP A 350 -10.41 5.81 9.26
N GLY A 351 -9.55 4.97 8.67
CA GLY A 351 -9.88 4.08 7.56
C GLY A 351 -10.18 4.82 6.24
N LYS A 352 -9.84 6.10 6.14
CA LYS A 352 -10.00 6.87 4.91
C LYS A 352 -8.84 6.65 3.96
N ARG A 353 -9.15 6.81 2.66
CA ARG A 353 -8.22 6.59 1.56
C ARG A 353 -7.02 7.54 1.58
N THR A 354 -5.90 7.01 1.10
CA THR A 354 -4.61 7.67 0.93
C THR A 354 -4.09 7.48 -0.49
N ALA A 355 -3.24 8.41 -0.92
CA ALA A 355 -2.48 8.27 -2.17
C ALA A 355 -1.06 8.81 -1.95
N GLN A 356 -0.09 8.16 -2.58
CA GLN A 356 1.32 8.52 -2.58
C GLN A 356 1.82 8.70 -4.02
N PHE A 357 2.63 9.74 -4.20
CA PHE A 357 3.36 10.07 -5.44
C PHE A 357 4.61 10.92 -5.11
N GLY A 358 5.72 10.79 -5.85
CA GLY A 358 6.71 11.81 -6.32
C GLY A 358 6.89 12.09 -7.88
N ALA A 359 7.88 12.84 -8.33
CA ALA A 359 7.85 13.83 -9.48
C ALA A 359 8.01 13.56 -11.03
N SER A 360 7.18 13.96 -12.02
CA SER A 360 7.64 14.08 -13.47
C SER A 360 7.89 15.55 -13.90
N LYS A 361 8.91 15.94 -14.69
CA LYS A 361 8.98 15.94 -16.17
C LYS A 361 10.36 16.43 -16.69
N TYR A 362 10.69 16.03 -17.93
CA TYR A 362 11.68 16.57 -18.88
C TYR A 362 12.08 18.05 -18.69
N ILE A 363 13.40 18.30 -18.62
CA ILE A 363 13.99 19.63 -18.84
C ILE A 363 14.58 19.70 -20.24
N SER A 364 13.85 20.34 -21.15
CA SER A 364 14.45 21.24 -22.14
C SER A 364 13.43 22.35 -22.47
N GLU A 365 13.95 23.51 -22.82
CA GLU A 365 13.20 24.74 -23.11
C GLU A 365 12.01 24.46 -24.05
N TRP A 366 10.84 25.04 -23.74
CA TRP A 366 9.56 25.14 -24.50
C TRP A 366 8.31 24.65 -23.73
N TRP A 367 7.24 25.41 -23.92
CA TRP A 367 6.11 25.69 -23.01
C TRP A 367 4.95 24.66 -23.09
N PHE A 368 4.24 24.49 -21.96
CA PHE A 368 2.87 23.97 -21.74
C PHE A 368 2.29 22.86 -22.63
N THR A 369 2.23 21.65 -22.07
CA THR A 369 1.12 20.65 -22.04
C THR A 369 1.75 19.26 -21.83
N THR A 370 0.99 18.35 -21.22
CA THR A 370 1.33 16.98 -20.75
C THR A 370 1.71 16.89 -19.27
N ASN A 371 0.71 16.40 -18.52
CA ASN A 371 0.64 16.16 -17.08
C ASN A 371 1.17 14.73 -16.78
N SER A 372 2.00 14.54 -15.76
CA SER A 372 2.49 13.19 -15.37
C SER A 372 3.20 13.20 -14.02
N CYS A 373 2.96 12.21 -13.13
CA CYS A 373 3.55 12.15 -11.77
C CYS A 373 3.56 10.72 -11.21
N VAL A 374 4.60 10.39 -10.45
CA VAL A 374 5.03 9.05 -9.97
C VAL A 374 5.57 9.09 -8.56
N GLU A 375 6.70 8.48 -8.12
CA GLU A 375 7.70 8.81 -7.09
C GLU A 375 9.00 8.91 -7.80
N HIS A 376 9.83 9.89 -7.44
CA HIS A 376 11.04 10.05 -8.18
C HIS A 376 12.24 10.31 -7.32
N THR A 377 13.24 9.55 -7.68
CA THR A 377 14.62 9.89 -7.49
C THR A 377 14.96 11.10 -8.37
N LEU A 378 15.28 12.21 -7.71
CA LEU A 378 15.67 13.48 -8.30
C LEU A 378 17.18 13.64 -8.25
N LEU A 379 17.78 14.26 -9.27
CA LEU A 379 19.18 14.71 -9.25
C LEU A 379 19.21 16.23 -9.33
N VAL A 380 19.78 16.89 -8.32
CA VAL A 380 20.04 18.34 -8.41
C VAL A 380 21.16 18.57 -9.41
N THR A 381 20.91 19.40 -10.42
CA THR A 381 21.90 19.81 -11.43
C THR A 381 22.44 21.20 -11.09
N GLU A 382 23.38 21.71 -11.89
CA GLU A 382 23.95 23.06 -11.71
C GLU A 382 22.91 24.18 -11.81
N THR A 383 21.81 23.97 -12.54
CA THR A 383 20.80 25.00 -12.83
C THR A 383 19.39 24.64 -12.36
N GLY A 384 19.15 23.40 -11.94
CA GLY A 384 17.81 22.92 -11.59
C GLY A 384 17.80 21.49 -11.09
N VAL A 385 16.93 20.68 -11.70
CA VAL A 385 16.67 19.30 -11.30
C VAL A 385 16.51 18.41 -12.52
N GLU A 386 17.15 17.25 -12.52
CA GLU A 386 16.84 16.17 -13.46
C GLU A 386 15.94 15.15 -12.75
N VAL A 387 14.81 14.84 -13.37
CA VAL A 387 13.89 13.83 -12.90
C VAL A 387 14.31 12.47 -13.46
N LEU A 388 14.98 11.64 -12.67
CA LEU A 388 15.66 10.44 -13.19
C LEU A 388 14.69 9.29 -13.50
N THR A 389 13.58 9.18 -12.78
CA THR A 389 12.56 8.15 -12.99
C THR A 389 11.37 8.68 -13.82
N ALA A 390 11.55 9.73 -14.62
CA ALA A 390 10.51 10.37 -15.45
C ALA A 390 9.63 9.35 -16.21
N ARG A 391 8.34 9.66 -16.39
CA ARG A 391 7.44 8.86 -17.25
C ARG A 391 7.83 8.97 -18.71
N ASN A 392 7.52 7.94 -19.49
CA ASN A 392 7.57 7.97 -20.95
C ASN A 392 6.13 8.06 -21.52
N GLU A 393 6.01 8.24 -22.84
CA GLU A 393 4.72 8.40 -23.53
C GLU A 393 3.78 7.20 -23.36
N ASN A 394 4.34 6.01 -23.12
CA ASN A 394 3.62 4.75 -23.00
C ASN A 394 3.42 4.28 -21.56
N SER A 395 3.87 5.05 -20.56
CA SER A 395 3.71 4.67 -19.15
C SER A 395 2.21 4.56 -18.83
N PRO A 396 1.72 3.44 -18.24
CA PRO A 396 0.31 3.28 -17.91
C PRO A 396 -0.21 4.31 -16.89
N GLY A 397 -1.52 4.50 -16.83
CA GLY A 397 -2.15 5.44 -15.89
C GLY A 397 -2.00 6.90 -16.31
N GLY A 398 -1.83 7.77 -15.32
CA GLY A 398 -1.76 9.22 -15.53
C GLY A 398 -2.97 9.99 -15.01
N PRO A 399 -2.94 11.32 -15.16
CA PRO A 399 -3.92 12.21 -14.58
C PRO A 399 -5.26 12.11 -15.28
N ILE A 400 -6.33 12.23 -14.52
CA ILE A 400 -7.70 12.25 -15.03
C ILE A 400 -8.43 13.49 -14.53
N PRO A 401 -9.39 14.03 -15.32
CA PRO A 401 -10.21 15.14 -14.85
C PRO A 401 -11.10 14.69 -13.68
N MET A 402 -11.46 15.64 -12.82
CA MET A 402 -12.46 15.40 -11.77
C MET A 402 -13.77 14.88 -12.39
N PRO A 403 -14.38 13.81 -11.84
CA PRO A 403 -15.66 13.31 -12.31
C PRO A 403 -16.74 14.38 -12.17
N THR A 404 -17.53 14.58 -13.23
CA THR A 404 -18.73 15.42 -13.17
C THR A 404 -19.95 14.58 -12.82
N ALA A 405 -20.98 15.19 -12.23
CA ALA A 405 -22.18 14.49 -11.75
C ALA A 405 -22.93 13.66 -12.81
N ALA A 406 -22.65 13.87 -14.11
CA ALA A 406 -23.27 13.13 -15.21
C ALA A 406 -22.77 11.67 -15.34
N ASN A 407 -21.61 11.32 -14.78
CA ASN A 407 -21.02 9.97 -14.94
C ASN A 407 -21.35 9.01 -13.79
N ALA A 408 -22.12 9.45 -12.79
CA ALA A 408 -22.49 8.64 -11.61
C ALA A 408 -23.76 7.79 -11.81
N ALA A 409 -24.44 7.90 -12.97
CA ALA A 409 -25.67 7.19 -13.26
C ALA A 409 -25.58 6.44 -14.60
N SER A 410 -25.11 5.20 -14.56
CA SER A 410 -25.54 4.19 -15.52
C SER A 410 -26.25 3.08 -14.74
N PRO A 411 -27.59 3.04 -14.72
CA PRO A 411 -28.31 1.85 -14.34
C PRO A 411 -28.20 0.83 -15.47
N VAL A 412 -27.85 -0.39 -15.10
CA VAL A 412 -27.94 -1.59 -15.93
C VAL A 412 -29.42 -1.80 -16.28
N ASN A 413 -29.84 -1.39 -17.47
CA ASN A 413 -31.06 -1.90 -18.09
C ASN A 413 -30.64 -3.03 -19.04
N GLY A 414 -30.58 -4.24 -18.50
CA GLY A 414 -30.66 -5.44 -19.30
C GLY A 414 -32.12 -5.65 -19.69
N GLU A 415 -32.50 -5.20 -20.87
CA GLU A 415 -33.71 -5.68 -21.53
C GLU A 415 -33.51 -7.14 -21.90
N SER A 416 -34.28 -8.02 -21.27
CA SER A 416 -34.52 -9.38 -21.73
C SER A 416 -35.37 -9.33 -22.99
N GLN A 417 -34.78 -9.60 -24.15
CA GLN A 417 -35.49 -10.19 -25.28
C GLN A 417 -35.04 -11.65 -25.40
N GLY A 418 -36.01 -12.57 -25.31
CA GLY A 418 -35.83 -14.02 -25.36
C GLY A 418 -36.96 -14.73 -24.64
#